data_AF-A0A2E9DX35-F1
#
_entry.id   AF-A0A2E9DX35-F1
#
_cell.length_a   1.000
_cell.length_b   1.000
_cell.length_c   1.000
_cell.angle_alpha   90.00
_cell.angle_beta   90.00
_cell.angle_gamma   90.00
#
_symmetry.space_group_name_H-M   'P 1'
#
loop_
_entity.id
_entity.type
_entity.pdbx_description
1 polymer ?
#
loop_
_entity_poly.entity_id
_entity_poly.type
_entity_poly.pdbx_seq_one_letter_code
_entity_poly.pdbx_strand_id
1 'polypeptide(L)'
;MKNILNYRAREEKFFLDYLPDELFINLTEPQRINFRKLRENHLLIQKAESEIQDLYSEIKEKKERIKKIKYKIEGTTERPGYILKMQSAKTELNKLIINFSFSVSIGFRSHKTKKKTNSTPKLYLRIQRTSREFKNIYIGTEEYAKLILEELTSTSWKTIPVEIVKEEIKLLYGSYVRYFIWKKNWNRFFKEKHSLSSVKDWALDMGKDYLRW
;
A
#
# COMPACT_ATOMS: atom_id res chain seq x y z
N MET A 1 4.18 -73.58 -2.24
CA MET A 1 3.85 -72.17 -2.55
C MET A 1 4.98 -71.61 -3.41
N LYS A 2 4.70 -71.15 -4.64
CA LYS A 2 5.70 -70.52 -5.52
C LYS A 2 5.97 -69.11 -4.98
N ASN A 3 7.16 -68.86 -4.46
CA ASN A 3 7.63 -67.50 -4.21
C ASN A 3 7.74 -66.79 -5.56
N ILE A 4 6.81 -65.88 -5.83
CA ILE A 4 6.89 -65.00 -7.00
C ILE A 4 8.08 -64.08 -6.75
N LEU A 5 9.17 -64.29 -7.49
CA LEU A 5 10.31 -63.39 -7.52
C LEU A 5 9.82 -62.01 -7.97
N ASN A 6 9.68 -61.08 -7.04
CA ASN A 6 9.44 -59.67 -7.36
C ASN A 6 10.77 -59.08 -7.85
N TYR A 7 10.96 -59.08 -9.16
CA TYR A 7 12.12 -58.44 -9.79
C TYR A 7 12.10 -56.92 -9.53
N ARG A 8 13.26 -56.34 -9.18
CA ARG A 8 13.48 -54.89 -9.00
C ARG A 8 12.96 -54.04 -10.18
N ALA A 9 13.04 -54.59 -11.39
CA ALA A 9 12.57 -53.99 -12.64
C ALA A 9 11.04 -53.78 -12.73
N ARG A 10 10.25 -54.27 -11.76
CA ARG A 10 8.79 -54.07 -11.76
C ARG A 10 8.39 -52.64 -11.41
N GLU A 11 9.24 -51.92 -10.68
CA GLU A 11 9.04 -50.51 -10.29
C GLU A 11 10.07 -49.58 -10.93
N GLU A 12 11.27 -50.10 -11.27
CA GLU A 12 12.30 -49.34 -11.96
C GLU A 12 12.01 -49.33 -13.46
N LYS A 13 11.57 -48.17 -13.99
CA LYS A 13 11.66 -47.87 -15.43
C LYS A 13 13.10 -48.18 -15.84
N PHE A 14 13.30 -49.11 -16.78
CA PHE A 14 14.61 -49.32 -17.43
C PHE A 14 15.23 -47.95 -17.65
N PHE A 15 16.43 -47.71 -17.10
CA PHE A 15 17.13 -46.45 -17.24
C PHE A 15 17.09 -46.06 -18.73
N LEU A 16 16.29 -45.05 -19.08
CA LEU A 16 16.28 -44.45 -20.42
C LEU A 16 17.70 -43.99 -20.83
N ASP A 17 18.59 -43.91 -19.84
CA ASP A 17 19.96 -43.43 -19.91
C ASP A 17 21.02 -44.53 -20.08
N TYR A 18 20.66 -45.82 -20.03
CA TYR A 18 21.63 -46.91 -20.12
C TYR A 18 21.40 -47.80 -21.35
N LEU A 19 22.36 -47.75 -22.27
CA LEU A 19 22.50 -48.70 -23.37
C LEU A 19 23.84 -49.43 -23.20
N PRO A 20 23.85 -50.78 -23.15
CA PRO A 20 25.09 -51.55 -23.09
C PRO A 20 26.07 -51.18 -24.22
N ASP A 21 27.36 -51.17 -23.90
CA ASP A 21 28.41 -50.74 -24.84
C ASP A 21 28.40 -51.56 -26.14
N GLU A 22 28.15 -52.86 -26.04
CA GLU A 22 28.02 -53.79 -27.18
C GLU A 22 26.90 -53.38 -28.14
N LEU A 23 25.81 -52.80 -27.64
CA LEU A 23 24.70 -52.31 -28.45
C LEU A 23 24.96 -50.88 -28.95
N PHE A 24 25.58 -50.04 -28.13
CA PHE A 24 25.93 -48.66 -28.50
C PHE A 24 26.96 -48.59 -29.63
N ILE A 25 27.99 -49.44 -29.59
CA ILE A 25 29.03 -49.52 -30.63
C ILE A 25 28.43 -49.83 -32.00
N ASN A 26 27.36 -50.61 -32.04
CA ASN A 26 26.66 -51.01 -33.26
C ASN A 26 25.65 -49.97 -33.80
N LEU A 27 25.44 -48.85 -33.10
CA LEU A 27 24.55 -47.77 -33.58
C LEU A 27 25.18 -46.95 -34.70
N THR A 28 24.34 -46.55 -35.67
CA THR A 28 24.68 -45.54 -36.69
C THR A 28 24.79 -44.14 -36.07
N GLU A 29 25.49 -43.23 -36.76
CA GLU A 29 25.67 -41.85 -36.30
C GLU A 29 24.34 -41.10 -36.01
N PRO A 30 23.30 -41.17 -36.88
CA PRO A 30 21.99 -40.57 -36.56
C PRO A 30 21.34 -41.16 -35.30
N GLN A 31 21.49 -42.47 -35.09
CA GLN A 31 20.97 -43.15 -33.90
C GLN A 31 21.71 -42.71 -32.62
N ARG A 32 23.04 -42.53 -32.68
CA ARG A 32 23.83 -42.02 -31.55
C ARG A 32 23.45 -40.58 -31.18
N ILE A 33 23.20 -39.72 -32.18
CA ILE A 33 22.72 -38.35 -31.95
C ILE A 33 21.35 -38.36 -31.27
N ASN A 34 20.43 -39.19 -31.75
CA ASN A 34 19.09 -39.30 -31.16
C ASN A 34 19.13 -39.89 -29.74
N PHE A 35 19.99 -40.87 -29.48
CA PHE A 35 20.22 -41.42 -28.15
C PHE A 35 20.73 -40.35 -27.17
N ARG A 36 21.69 -39.52 -27.61
CA ARG A 36 22.18 -38.38 -26.80
C ARG A 36 21.07 -37.38 -26.49
N LYS A 37 20.29 -36.98 -27.50
CA LYS A 37 19.15 -36.06 -27.32
C LYS A 37 18.12 -36.62 -26.35
N LEU A 38 17.84 -37.92 -26.42
CA LEU A 38 16.91 -38.60 -25.52
C LEU A 38 17.38 -38.50 -24.07
N ARG A 39 18.64 -38.83 -23.80
CA ARG A 39 19.24 -38.76 -22.45
C ARG A 39 19.31 -37.33 -21.91
N GLU A 40 19.78 -36.38 -22.71
CA GLU A 40 19.88 -34.97 -22.28
C GLU A 40 18.51 -34.38 -21.95
N ASN A 41 17.49 -34.62 -22.78
CA ASN A 41 16.14 -34.14 -22.50
C ASN A 41 15.49 -34.86 -21.32
N HIS A 42 15.75 -36.16 -21.14
CA HIS A 42 15.26 -36.89 -19.96
C HIS A 42 15.77 -36.26 -18.66
N LEU A 43 17.06 -35.92 -18.59
CA LEU A 43 17.64 -35.23 -17.44
C LEU A 43 17.02 -33.83 -17.24
N LEU A 44 16.79 -33.08 -18.31
CA LEU A 44 16.15 -31.75 -18.21
C LEU A 44 14.71 -31.86 -17.70
N ILE A 45 13.94 -32.85 -18.18
CA ILE A 45 12.58 -33.11 -17.70
C ILE A 45 12.62 -33.46 -16.22
N GLN A 46 13.50 -34.36 -15.79
CA GLN A 46 13.61 -34.74 -14.37
C GLN A 46 13.94 -33.54 -13.47
N LYS A 47 14.85 -32.65 -13.92
CA LYS A 47 15.19 -31.42 -13.20
C LYS A 47 13.99 -30.48 -13.10
N ALA A 48 13.29 -30.25 -14.21
CA ALA A 48 12.11 -29.39 -14.23
C ALA A 48 10.98 -29.97 -13.36
N GLU A 49 10.76 -31.29 -13.38
CA GLU A 49 9.80 -31.97 -12.51
C GLU A 49 10.14 -31.78 -11.03
N SER A 50 11.42 -31.89 -10.66
CA SER A 50 11.88 -31.62 -9.29
C SER A 50 11.60 -30.17 -8.87
N GLU A 51 11.94 -29.20 -9.72
CA GLU A 51 11.70 -27.78 -9.44
C GLU A 51 10.21 -27.48 -9.25
N ILE A 52 9.34 -28.09 -10.07
CA ILE A 52 7.89 -27.98 -9.92
C ILE A 52 7.42 -28.52 -8.55
N GLN A 53 7.96 -29.65 -8.09
CA GLN A 53 7.62 -30.21 -6.78
C GLN A 53 8.07 -29.32 -5.62
N ASP A 54 9.25 -28.72 -5.72
CA ASP A 54 9.76 -27.77 -4.72
C ASP A 54 8.86 -26.53 -4.66
N LEU A 55 8.48 -25.98 -5.81
CA LEU A 55 7.54 -24.85 -5.89
C LEU A 55 6.17 -25.18 -5.31
N TYR A 56 5.64 -26.39 -5.56
CA TYR A 56 4.39 -26.82 -4.94
C TYR A 56 4.49 -26.92 -3.42
N SER A 57 5.63 -27.37 -2.90
CA SER A 57 5.90 -27.43 -1.46
C SER A 57 5.95 -26.02 -0.85
N GLU A 58 6.64 -25.08 -1.49
CA GLU A 58 6.63 -23.67 -1.08
C GLU A 58 5.24 -23.06 -1.07
N ILE A 59 4.44 -23.30 -2.13
CA ILE A 59 3.07 -22.78 -2.22
C ILE A 59 2.23 -23.31 -1.06
N LYS A 60 2.39 -24.58 -0.70
CA LYS A 60 1.68 -25.19 0.43
C LYS A 60 2.03 -24.50 1.75
N GLU A 61 3.32 -24.28 2.01
CA GLU A 61 3.77 -23.57 3.21
C GLU A 61 3.27 -22.12 3.27
N LYS A 62 3.35 -21.40 2.15
CA LYS A 62 2.86 -20.02 2.04
C LYS A 62 1.35 -19.96 2.28
N LYS A 63 0.58 -20.91 1.76
CA LYS A 63 -0.88 -21.02 2.02
C LYS A 63 -1.18 -21.23 3.50
N GLU A 64 -0.45 -22.11 4.18
CA GLU A 64 -0.62 -22.31 5.63
C GLU A 64 -0.25 -21.07 6.44
N ARG A 65 0.80 -20.35 6.03
CA ARG A 65 1.17 -19.07 6.64
C ARG A 65 0.07 -18.02 6.48
N ILE A 66 -0.51 -17.90 5.27
CA ILE A 66 -1.66 -17.02 5.01
C ILE A 66 -2.82 -17.39 5.93
N LYS A 67 -3.15 -18.67 6.05
CA LYS A 67 -4.22 -19.17 6.91
C LYS A 67 -4.00 -18.77 8.37
N LYS A 68 -2.78 -18.96 8.90
CA LYS A 68 -2.41 -18.54 10.27
C LYS A 68 -2.55 -17.03 10.46
N ILE A 69 -2.20 -16.21 9.48
CA ILE A 69 -2.34 -14.75 9.56
C ILE A 69 -3.83 -14.37 9.56
N LYS A 70 -4.65 -14.97 8.69
CA LYS A 70 -6.11 -14.74 8.68
C LYS A 70 -6.74 -15.03 10.03
N TYR A 71 -6.41 -16.16 10.66
CA TYR A 71 -6.90 -16.47 12.01
C TYR A 71 -6.49 -15.43 13.06
N LYS A 72 -5.32 -14.80 12.96
CA LYS A 72 -4.95 -13.71 13.89
C LYS A 72 -5.80 -12.45 13.68
N ILE A 73 -6.14 -12.16 12.43
CA ILE A 73 -6.96 -11.00 12.06
C ILE A 73 -8.41 -11.19 12.49
N GLU A 74 -9.02 -12.30 12.08
CA GLU A 74 -10.43 -12.62 12.30
C GLU A 74 -10.68 -13.09 13.74
N GLY A 75 -9.79 -13.92 14.27
CA GLY A 75 -9.92 -14.56 15.58
C GLY A 75 -10.54 -15.94 15.50
N THR A 76 -10.84 -16.48 16.67
CA THR A 76 -11.67 -17.68 16.86
C THR A 76 -12.84 -17.34 17.77
N THR A 77 -13.76 -18.29 17.95
CA THR A 77 -14.87 -18.18 18.90
C THR A 77 -14.39 -17.93 20.34
N GLU A 78 -13.26 -18.52 20.72
CA GLU A 78 -12.68 -18.41 22.07
C GLU A 78 -11.74 -17.21 22.24
N ARG A 79 -11.04 -16.79 21.17
CA ARG A 79 -10.03 -15.73 21.24
C ARG A 79 -10.31 -14.65 20.19
N PRO A 80 -10.63 -13.42 20.60
CA PRO A 80 -10.91 -12.36 19.65
C PRO A 80 -9.66 -12.02 18.83
N GLY A 81 -9.86 -11.92 17.52
CA GLY A 81 -8.84 -11.48 16.58
C GLY A 81 -8.60 -9.98 16.67
N TYR A 82 -7.66 -9.50 15.86
CA TYR A 82 -7.33 -8.08 15.81
C TYR A 82 -8.52 -7.19 15.42
N ILE A 83 -9.42 -7.66 14.54
CA ILE A 83 -10.62 -6.89 14.15
C ILE A 83 -11.49 -6.59 15.36
N LEU A 84 -11.87 -7.62 16.13
CA LEU A 84 -12.74 -7.46 17.29
C LEU A 84 -12.08 -6.63 18.39
N LYS A 85 -10.78 -6.86 18.66
CA LYS A 85 -10.01 -6.06 19.63
C LYS A 85 -9.97 -4.58 19.25
N MET A 86 -9.69 -4.30 17.98
CA MET A 86 -9.70 -2.93 17.44
C MET A 86 -11.10 -2.30 17.53
N GLN A 87 -12.16 -3.03 17.18
CA GLN A 87 -13.53 -2.53 17.24
C GLN A 87 -13.99 -2.24 18.67
N SER A 88 -13.63 -3.11 19.63
CA SER A 88 -13.88 -2.90 21.05
C SER A 88 -13.21 -1.61 21.54
N ALA A 89 -11.90 -1.45 21.29
CA ALA A 89 -11.17 -0.23 21.63
C ALA A 89 -11.73 1.02 20.92
N LYS A 90 -12.13 0.89 19.65
CA LYS A 90 -12.78 1.98 18.89
C LYS A 90 -14.11 2.39 19.51
N THR A 91 -14.88 1.44 20.02
CA THR A 91 -16.16 1.69 20.68
C THR A 91 -15.96 2.44 22.00
N GLU A 92 -14.99 2.02 22.80
CA GLU A 92 -14.59 2.70 24.04
C GLU A 92 -14.12 4.15 23.77
N LEU A 93 -13.30 4.34 22.73
CA LEU A 93 -12.75 5.63 22.35
C LEU A 93 -13.66 6.45 21.42
N ASN A 94 -14.88 5.99 21.12
CA ASN A 94 -15.72 6.55 20.06
C ASN A 94 -16.01 8.04 20.27
N LYS A 95 -16.28 8.45 21.52
CA LYS A 95 -16.51 9.87 21.87
C LYS A 95 -15.31 10.75 21.52
N LEU A 96 -14.10 10.28 21.77
CA LEU A 96 -12.86 10.99 21.44
C LEU A 96 -12.64 11.01 19.94
N ILE A 97 -12.76 9.86 19.27
CA ILE A 97 -12.57 9.72 17.82
C ILE A 97 -13.53 10.65 17.05
N ILE A 98 -14.81 10.68 17.42
CA ILE A 98 -15.81 11.54 16.77
C ILE A 98 -15.44 13.02 16.94
N ASN A 99 -14.89 13.41 18.09
CA ASN A 99 -14.49 14.80 18.32
C ASN A 99 -13.34 15.24 17.40
N PHE A 100 -12.44 14.34 17.00
CA PHE A 100 -11.35 14.62 16.07
C PHE A 100 -11.65 14.19 14.62
N SER A 101 -12.87 13.74 14.34
CA SER A 101 -13.30 13.34 13.00
C SER A 101 -13.83 14.53 12.21
N PHE A 102 -13.20 14.81 11.07
CA PHE A 102 -13.59 15.84 10.12
C PHE A 102 -13.04 15.51 8.73
N SER A 103 -13.60 16.16 7.72
CA SER A 103 -13.10 16.10 6.35
C SER A 103 -12.42 17.40 5.95
N VAL A 104 -11.40 17.28 5.11
CA VAL A 104 -10.68 18.39 4.50
C VAL A 104 -10.83 18.27 2.99
N SER A 105 -11.35 19.32 2.37
CA SER A 105 -11.47 19.42 0.92
C SER A 105 -10.89 20.74 0.47
N ILE A 106 -10.30 20.79 -0.71
CA ILE A 106 -9.75 22.01 -1.27
C ILE A 106 -10.11 22.08 -2.75
N GLY A 107 -10.54 23.25 -3.19
CA GLY A 107 -10.98 23.45 -4.56
C GLY A 107 -10.74 24.88 -5.00
N PHE A 108 -10.74 25.06 -6.31
CA PHE A 108 -10.73 26.38 -6.89
C PHE A 108 -12.12 27.02 -6.78
N ARG A 109 -12.14 28.32 -6.49
CA ARG A 109 -13.30 29.17 -6.74
C ARG A 109 -12.89 30.32 -7.64
N SER A 110 -13.69 30.53 -8.69
CA SER A 110 -13.70 31.78 -9.44
C SER A 110 -14.71 32.72 -8.79
N HIS A 111 -14.33 33.97 -8.58
CA HIS A 111 -15.30 35.01 -8.27
C HIS A 111 -15.95 35.42 -9.58
N LYS A 112 -17.27 35.18 -9.73
CA LYS A 112 -18.07 35.69 -10.85
C LYS A 112 -18.29 37.21 -10.69
N THR A 113 -17.22 37.99 -10.61
CA THR A 113 -17.34 39.45 -10.69
C THR A 113 -17.36 39.84 -12.17
N LYS A 114 -18.44 40.51 -12.58
CA LYS A 114 -18.68 40.99 -13.95
C LYS A 114 -17.43 41.74 -14.47
N LYS A 115 -16.98 41.39 -15.68
CA LYS A 115 -16.00 42.11 -16.54
C LYS A 115 -14.47 41.97 -16.28
N LYS A 116 -13.94 40.83 -15.84
CA LYS A 116 -12.51 40.54 -16.05
C LYS A 116 -12.28 39.15 -16.63
N THR A 117 -11.76 39.09 -17.84
CA THR A 117 -11.41 37.89 -18.61
C THR A 117 -10.25 37.08 -18.02
N ASN A 118 -9.51 37.63 -17.04
CA ASN A 118 -8.30 37.02 -16.47
C ASN A 118 -8.36 36.87 -14.93
N SER A 119 -9.43 36.29 -14.36
CA SER A 119 -9.43 36.01 -12.91
C SER A 119 -8.58 34.76 -12.63
N THR A 120 -7.44 34.92 -11.94
CA THR A 120 -6.67 33.76 -11.45
C THR A 120 -7.51 33.00 -10.41
N PRO A 121 -7.74 31.70 -10.60
CA PRO A 121 -8.57 30.92 -9.68
C PRO A 121 -7.93 30.90 -8.30
N LYS A 122 -8.73 31.07 -7.25
CA LYS A 122 -8.25 31.06 -5.87
C LYS A 122 -8.59 29.75 -5.19
N LEU A 123 -7.69 29.26 -4.35
CA LEU A 123 -7.88 28.08 -3.53
C LEU A 123 -8.71 28.42 -2.28
N TYR A 124 -9.73 27.60 -2.04
CA TYR A 124 -10.50 27.59 -0.81
C TYR A 124 -10.48 26.18 -0.23
N LEU A 125 -10.14 26.10 1.04
CA LEU A 125 -10.15 24.88 1.83
C LEU A 125 -11.42 24.84 2.67
N ARG A 126 -12.09 23.69 2.73
CA ARG A 126 -13.24 23.46 3.58
C ARG A 126 -12.89 22.40 4.60
N ILE A 127 -13.02 22.77 5.87
CA ILE A 127 -13.03 21.87 7.02
C ILE A 127 -14.48 21.60 7.38
N GLN A 128 -14.90 20.35 7.37
CA GLN A 128 -16.26 19.96 7.73
C GLN A 128 -16.24 18.90 8.82
N ARG A 129 -16.91 19.19 9.93
CA ARG A 129 -17.09 18.25 11.04
C ARG A 129 -18.14 17.20 10.68
N THR A 130 -18.10 16.05 11.34
CA THR A 130 -19.10 14.98 11.19
C THR A 130 -20.54 15.47 11.45
N SER A 131 -20.72 16.50 12.29
CA SER A 131 -22.00 17.16 12.56
C SER A 131 -22.53 18.06 11.42
N ARG A 132 -21.89 18.08 10.24
CA ARG A 132 -22.20 18.91 9.06
C ARG A 132 -21.89 20.40 9.18
N GLU A 133 -21.45 20.88 10.34
CA GLU A 133 -20.85 22.22 10.47
C GLU A 133 -19.57 22.31 9.63
N PHE A 134 -19.43 23.37 8.84
CA PHE A 134 -18.25 23.55 7.99
C PHE A 134 -17.74 24.99 8.03
N LYS A 135 -16.44 25.12 7.77
CA LYS A 135 -15.76 26.40 7.61
C LYS A 135 -15.00 26.41 6.29
N ASN A 136 -15.24 27.42 5.47
CA ASN A 136 -14.41 27.68 4.31
C ASN A 136 -13.28 28.65 4.72
N ILE A 137 -12.06 28.30 4.36
CA ILE A 137 -10.83 29.03 4.64
C ILE A 137 -10.26 29.46 3.30
N TYR A 138 -10.01 30.75 3.16
CA TYR A 138 -9.34 31.29 1.98
C TYR A 138 -7.85 31.01 2.08
N ILE A 139 -7.30 30.32 1.08
CA ILE A 139 -5.87 29.94 1.04
C ILE A 139 -5.09 30.97 0.23
N GLY A 140 -5.61 31.41 -0.92
CA GLY A 140 -4.92 32.34 -1.82
C GLY A 140 -4.81 31.80 -3.24
N THR A 141 -3.76 32.18 -3.95
CA THR A 141 -3.42 31.56 -5.24
C THR A 141 -2.60 30.29 -5.05
N GLU A 142 -2.43 29.53 -6.13
CA GLU A 142 -1.51 28.40 -6.15
C GLU A 142 -0.07 28.84 -5.87
N GLU A 143 0.40 29.95 -6.45
CA GLU A 143 1.76 30.44 -6.24
C GLU A 143 2.00 30.82 -4.78
N TYR A 144 1.01 31.44 -4.14
CA TYR A 144 1.08 31.75 -2.71
C TYR A 144 1.15 30.49 -1.86
N ALA A 145 0.34 29.48 -2.17
CA ALA A 145 0.40 28.19 -1.46
C ALA A 145 1.77 27.51 -1.64
N LYS A 146 2.32 27.52 -2.86
CA LYS A 146 3.67 26.99 -3.17
C LYS A 146 4.76 27.70 -2.38
N LEU A 147 4.72 29.03 -2.30
CA LEU A 147 5.68 29.82 -1.50
C LEU A 147 5.65 29.41 -0.03
N ILE A 148 4.46 29.26 0.56
CA ILE A 148 4.33 28.85 1.96
C ILE A 148 4.87 27.43 2.18
N LEU A 149 4.60 26.50 1.26
CA LEU A 149 5.14 25.14 1.36
C LEU A 149 6.67 25.12 1.19
N GLU A 150 7.22 25.94 0.30
CA GLU A 150 8.67 26.11 0.10
C GLU A 150 9.37 26.61 1.37
N GLU A 151 8.76 27.57 2.07
CA GLU A 151 9.25 28.03 3.37
C GLU A 151 9.23 26.93 4.44
N LEU A 152 8.19 26.08 4.47
CA LEU A 152 8.06 25.01 5.45
C LEU A 152 8.99 23.82 5.21
N THR A 153 9.21 23.45 3.94
CA THR A 153 9.99 22.24 3.60
C THR A 153 11.43 22.54 3.21
N SER A 154 11.78 23.81 2.97
CA SER A 154 13.08 24.21 2.43
C SER A 154 13.41 23.55 1.08
N THR A 155 12.39 23.21 0.29
CA THR A 155 12.51 22.62 -1.05
C THR A 155 11.72 23.43 -2.07
N SER A 156 12.18 23.49 -3.32
CA SER A 156 11.47 24.24 -4.38
C SER A 156 10.12 23.61 -4.75
N TRP A 157 9.06 24.43 -4.83
CA TRP A 157 7.70 24.00 -5.21
C TRP A 157 7.24 24.53 -6.58
N LYS A 158 8.12 25.24 -7.31
CA LYS A 158 7.75 25.98 -8.53
C LYS A 158 7.09 25.10 -9.60
N THR A 159 7.67 23.92 -9.85
CA THR A 159 7.24 22.99 -10.90
C THR A 159 6.23 21.95 -10.43
N ILE A 160 5.85 21.96 -9.14
CA ILE A 160 4.97 20.93 -8.58
C ILE A 160 3.53 21.13 -9.08
N PRO A 161 2.85 20.08 -9.54
CA PRO A 161 1.44 20.15 -9.94
C PRO A 161 0.53 20.61 -8.80
N VAL A 162 -0.53 21.36 -9.13
CA VAL A 162 -1.43 21.93 -8.12
C VAL A 162 -2.20 20.88 -7.34
N GLU A 163 -2.42 19.70 -7.90
CA GLU A 163 -3.03 18.56 -7.22
C GLU A 163 -2.19 18.11 -6.02
N ILE A 164 -0.86 18.10 -6.16
CA ILE A 164 0.05 17.78 -5.06
C ILE A 164 0.05 18.91 -4.03
N VAL A 165 0.11 20.17 -4.48
CA VAL A 165 0.00 21.34 -3.58
C VAL A 165 -1.28 21.28 -2.75
N LYS A 166 -2.41 20.88 -3.36
CA LYS A 166 -3.69 20.71 -2.68
C LYS A 166 -3.62 19.65 -1.58
N GLU A 167 -3.06 18.48 -1.86
CA GLU A 167 -2.92 17.41 -0.85
C GLU A 167 -2.02 17.83 0.32
N GLU A 168 -0.94 18.56 0.04
CA GLU A 168 0.00 19.03 1.06
C GLU A 168 -0.62 20.09 1.97
N ILE A 169 -1.38 21.02 1.38
CA ILE A 169 -2.17 21.98 2.16
C ILE A 169 -3.25 21.26 2.98
N LYS A 170 -3.88 20.18 2.46
CA LYS A 170 -4.83 19.39 3.27
C LYS A 170 -4.14 18.72 4.45
N LEU A 171 -2.94 18.18 4.25
CA LEU A 171 -2.15 17.53 5.31
C LEU A 171 -1.76 18.53 6.40
N LEU A 172 -1.25 19.70 6.00
CA LEU A 172 -0.93 20.81 6.90
C LEU A 172 -2.15 21.23 7.73
N TYR A 173 -3.28 21.51 7.08
CA TYR A 173 -4.50 21.91 7.77
C TYR A 173 -5.10 20.77 8.60
N GLY A 174 -4.99 19.52 8.17
CA GLY A 174 -5.43 18.36 8.96
C GLY A 174 -4.74 18.31 10.31
N SER A 175 -3.41 18.46 10.30
CA SER A 175 -2.60 18.44 11.52
C SER A 175 -2.88 19.67 12.39
N TYR A 176 -2.91 20.87 11.79
CA TYR A 176 -3.26 22.11 12.48
C TYR A 176 -4.62 22.05 13.16
N VAL A 177 -5.65 21.58 12.45
CA VAL A 177 -7.02 21.51 12.99
C VAL A 177 -7.06 20.57 14.19
N ARG A 178 -6.46 19.37 14.12
CA ARG A 178 -6.41 18.45 15.27
C ARG A 178 -5.74 19.10 16.48
N TYR A 179 -4.58 19.73 16.28
CA TYR A 179 -3.90 20.48 17.34
C TYR A 179 -4.79 21.58 17.93
N PHE A 180 -5.41 22.40 17.07
CA PHE A 180 -6.25 23.51 17.50
C PHE A 180 -7.47 23.02 18.28
N ILE A 181 -8.14 21.96 17.81
CA ILE A 181 -9.29 21.38 18.50
C ILE A 181 -8.88 20.79 19.85
N TRP A 182 -7.70 20.15 19.93
CA TRP A 182 -7.17 19.63 21.19
C TRP A 182 -6.87 20.74 22.21
N LYS A 183 -6.23 21.84 21.79
CA LYS A 183 -5.88 22.96 22.68
C LYS A 183 -7.06 23.87 23.03
N LYS A 184 -8.01 24.02 22.12
CA LYS A 184 -9.16 24.92 22.25
C LYS A 184 -10.45 24.10 22.17
N ASN A 185 -11.12 24.10 21.01
CA ASN A 185 -12.32 23.31 20.68
C ASN A 185 -12.90 23.75 19.33
N TRP A 186 -13.92 23.04 18.86
CA TRP A 186 -14.66 23.35 17.62
C TRP A 186 -15.35 24.72 17.63
N ASN A 187 -15.94 25.11 18.76
CA ASN A 187 -16.67 26.39 18.84
C ASN A 187 -15.75 27.59 18.58
N ARG A 188 -14.52 27.55 19.12
CA ARG A 188 -13.51 28.58 18.82
C ARG A 188 -13.02 28.48 17.38
N PHE A 189 -12.80 27.28 16.86
CA PHE A 189 -12.37 27.08 15.47
C PHE A 189 -13.37 27.70 14.47
N PHE A 190 -14.68 27.51 14.69
CA PHE A 190 -15.68 28.10 13.80
C PHE A 190 -15.78 29.63 13.90
N LYS A 191 -15.32 30.24 15.00
CA LYS A 191 -15.33 31.71 15.19
C LYS A 191 -14.04 32.39 14.73
N GLU A 192 -12.88 31.78 14.95
CA GLU A 192 -11.57 32.40 14.69
C GLU A 192 -11.17 32.36 13.20
N LYS A 193 -10.25 33.23 12.75
CA LYS A 193 -9.69 33.14 11.39
C LYS A 193 -8.51 32.18 11.39
N HIS A 194 -8.36 31.41 10.30
CA HIS A 194 -7.30 30.39 10.15
C HIS A 194 -6.58 30.57 8.80
N SER A 195 -6.05 31.77 8.55
CA SER A 195 -5.30 32.08 7.34
C SER A 195 -4.08 31.19 7.17
N LEU A 196 -3.68 30.93 5.91
CA LEU A 196 -2.53 30.09 5.60
C LEU A 196 -1.24 30.62 6.26
N SER A 197 -1.06 31.94 6.33
CA SER A 197 0.07 32.56 7.05
C SER A 197 0.14 32.15 8.53
N SER A 198 -0.98 32.25 9.25
CA SER A 198 -1.04 31.89 10.68
C SER A 198 -0.82 30.40 10.92
N VAL A 199 -1.24 29.56 9.97
CA VAL A 199 -0.98 28.10 10.01
C VAL A 199 0.48 27.80 9.70
N LYS A 200 1.11 28.55 8.78
CA LYS A 200 2.55 28.47 8.54
C LYS A 200 3.33 28.81 9.80
N ASP A 201 3.04 29.94 10.44
CA ASP A 201 3.76 30.38 11.64
C ASP A 201 3.65 29.33 12.75
N TRP A 202 2.45 28.77 12.94
CA TRP A 202 2.25 27.63 13.84
C TRP A 202 3.09 26.41 13.48
N ALA A 203 3.18 26.05 12.19
CA ALA A 203 3.95 24.89 11.75
C ALA A 203 5.47 25.10 11.93
N LEU A 204 5.96 26.33 11.70
CA LEU A 204 7.35 26.70 11.98
C LEU A 204 7.65 26.62 13.48
N ASP A 205 6.76 27.15 14.34
CA ASP A 205 6.90 27.09 15.80
C ASP A 205 6.93 25.65 16.32
N MET A 206 6.14 24.76 15.71
CA MET A 206 6.08 23.34 16.09
C MET A 206 7.28 22.53 15.56
N GLY A 207 8.04 23.07 14.62
CA GLY A 207 9.20 22.42 14.02
C GLY A 207 8.83 21.09 13.34
N LYS A 208 9.68 20.07 13.48
CA LYS A 208 9.50 18.76 12.81
C LYS A 208 8.24 18.00 13.23
N ASP A 209 7.61 18.39 14.34
CA ASP A 209 6.48 17.67 14.92
C ASP A 209 5.12 18.16 14.42
N TYR A 210 5.05 19.19 13.56
CA TYR A 210 3.76 19.74 13.12
C TYR A 210 2.88 18.69 12.43
N LEU A 211 3.47 17.72 11.71
CA LEU A 211 2.78 16.62 11.04
C LEU A 211 2.41 15.44 11.96
N ARG A 212 2.87 15.44 13.22
CA ARG A 212 2.50 14.40 14.19
C ARG A 212 1.04 14.54 14.65
N TRP A 213 0.49 15.75 14.56
CA TRP A 213 -0.84 16.09 15.05
C TRP A 213 -1.97 15.53 14.19
#